data_AF-A0A1J3FIL4-F1
#
_entry.id   AF-A0A1J3FIL4-F1
#
_cell.length_a   1.000
_cell.length_b   1.000
_cell.length_c   1.000
_cell.angle_alpha   90.00
_cell.angle_beta   90.00
_cell.angle_gamma   90.00
#
_symmetry.space_group_name_H-M   'P 1'
#
loop_
_entity.id
_entity.type
_entity.pdbx_description
1 polymer ?
#
loop_
_entity_poly.entity_id
_entity_poly.type
_entity_poly.pdbx_seq_one_letter_code
_entity_poly.pdbx_strand_id
1 'polypeptide(L)' 'EQVNHTDDEFADVMPNEPTGPPPASISAIEAVKRVTISEDDLAKEKVCAICKEEFEVGEEGKELKCLHLYHSSCIVS' A
#
# COMPACT_ATOMS: atom_id res chain seq x y z
N GLU A 1 18.34 -36.16 -35.54
CA GLU A 1 18.38 -34.68 -35.46
C GLU A 1 17.09 -34.17 -34.82
N GLN A 2 17.17 -33.08 -34.06
CA GLN A 2 16.07 -32.52 -33.29
C GLN A 2 16.08 -31.01 -33.52
N VAL A 3 15.10 -30.49 -34.26
CA VAL A 3 14.66 -29.09 -34.21
C VAL A 3 13.24 -29.01 -34.76
N ASN A 4 12.26 -29.23 -33.90
CA ASN A 4 10.88 -28.82 -34.18
C ASN A 4 10.74 -27.35 -33.78
N HIS A 5 10.63 -26.50 -34.81
CA HIS A 5 9.70 -25.37 -34.94
C HIS A 5 8.56 -25.40 -33.89
N THR A 6 8.18 -24.33 -33.19
CA THR A 6 8.01 -22.94 -33.63
C THR A 6 8.17 -22.00 -32.41
N ASP A 7 8.85 -20.88 -32.62
CA ASP A 7 8.84 -19.66 -31.80
C ASP A 7 7.48 -18.96 -32.02
N ASP A 8 6.56 -19.01 -31.06
CA ASP A 8 5.43 -18.07 -30.97
C ASP A 8 4.81 -18.08 -29.56
N GLU A 9 5.02 -16.97 -28.87
CA GLU A 9 4.29 -16.37 -27.73
C GLU A 9 4.02 -17.18 -26.44
N PHE A 10 4.91 -16.86 -25.50
CA PHE A 10 4.84 -17.09 -24.07
C PHE A 10 3.61 -16.45 -23.42
N ALA A 11 2.99 -17.22 -22.53
CA ALA A 11 2.10 -16.81 -21.45
C ALA A 11 0.79 -16.09 -21.85
N ASP A 12 -0.31 -16.81 -21.69
CA ASP A 12 -1.62 -16.26 -21.37
C ASP A 12 -1.47 -15.32 -20.16
N VAL A 13 -1.26 -14.03 -20.42
CA VAL A 13 -1.30 -12.98 -19.40
C VAL A 13 -2.77 -12.87 -19.01
N MET A 14 -3.13 -13.54 -17.92
CA MET A 14 -4.40 -13.30 -17.25
C MET A 14 -4.51 -11.78 -17.04
N PRO A 15 -5.55 -11.10 -17.56
CA PRO A 15 -5.76 -9.70 -17.23
C PRO A 15 -5.82 -9.61 -15.70
N ASN A 16 -5.06 -8.70 -15.12
CA ASN A 16 -5.23 -8.35 -13.73
C ASN A 16 -6.64 -7.74 -13.60
N GLU A 17 -7.64 -8.59 -13.42
CA GLU A 17 -8.94 -8.15 -12.99
C GLU A 17 -8.83 -7.98 -11.47
N PRO A 18 -8.98 -6.76 -10.93
CA PRO A 18 -8.95 -6.55 -9.50
C PRO A 18 -10.17 -7.25 -8.90
N THR A 19 -9.99 -8.49 -8.45
CA THR A 19 -11.01 -9.34 -7.80
C THR A 19 -11.24 -8.95 -6.33
N GLY A 20 -10.84 -7.74 -5.95
CA GLY A 20 -10.94 -7.21 -4.60
C GLY A 20 -12.13 -6.27 -4.40
N PRO A 21 -12.45 -5.91 -3.14
CA PRO A 21 -13.33 -4.79 -2.87
C PRO A 21 -12.83 -3.53 -3.59
N PRO A 22 -13.73 -2.63 -4.02
CA PRO A 22 -13.33 -1.40 -4.70
C PRO A 22 -12.37 -0.61 -3.81
N PRO A 23 -11.42 0.15 -4.41
CA PRO A 23 -10.56 1.04 -3.65
C PRO A 23 -11.41 2.01 -2.82
N ALA A 24 -10.87 2.41 -1.68
CA ALA A 24 -11.55 3.37 -0.82
C ALA A 24 -11.76 4.69 -1.58
N SER A 25 -12.92 5.32 -1.42
CA SER A 25 -13.15 6.64 -1.99
C SER A 25 -12.19 7.67 -1.36
N ILE A 26 -11.74 8.66 -2.14
CA ILE A 26 -10.85 9.72 -1.65
C ILE A 26 -11.42 10.37 -0.38
N SER A 27 -12.71 10.69 -0.35
CA SER A 27 -13.38 11.26 0.83
C SER A 27 -13.31 10.34 2.07
N ALA A 28 -13.35 9.02 1.89
CA ALA A 28 -13.20 8.07 2.98
C ALA A 28 -11.78 8.07 3.52
N ILE A 29 -10.77 8.14 2.64
CA ILE A 29 -9.35 8.26 3.00
C ILE A 29 -9.09 9.59 3.70
N GLU A 30 -9.69 10.69 3.24
CA GLU A 30 -9.58 12.01 3.87
C GLU A 30 -10.24 12.09 5.24
N ALA A 31 -11.32 11.34 5.46
CA ALA A 31 -12.00 11.22 6.75
C ALA A 31 -11.23 10.35 7.77
N VAL A 32 -10.18 9.64 7.35
CA VAL A 32 -9.28 8.92 8.27
C VAL A 32 -8.59 9.93 9.19
N LYS A 33 -8.43 9.55 10.46
CA LYS A 33 -7.79 10.37 11.48
C LYS A 33 -6.35 10.69 11.06
N ARG A 34 -6.07 11.98 10.87
CA ARG A 34 -4.69 12.47 10.73
C ARG A 34 -4.06 12.56 12.11
N VAL A 35 -2.87 12.02 12.23
CA VAL A 35 -2.08 12.04 13.47
C VAL A 35 -0.68 12.54 13.14
N THR A 36 -0.11 13.29 14.06
CA THR A 36 1.31 13.61 14.02
C THR A 36 2.04 12.47 14.68
N ILE A 37 3.04 11.91 14.01
CA ILE A 37 3.78 10.76 14.51
C ILE A 37 4.62 11.19 15.72
N SER A 38 4.38 10.53 16.85
CA SER A 38 5.06 10.77 18.12
C SER A 38 6.06 9.64 18.43
N GLU A 39 6.97 9.85 19.38
CA GLU A 39 7.88 8.78 19.85
C GLU A 39 7.13 7.52 20.34
N ASP A 40 5.94 7.68 20.93
CA ASP A 40 5.07 6.56 21.34
C ASP A 40 4.52 5.75 20.15
N ASP A 41 4.26 6.41 19.02
CA ASP A 41 3.80 5.76 17.80
C ASP A 41 4.93 4.91 17.20
N LEU A 42 6.16 5.44 17.16
CA LEU A 42 7.34 4.65 16.79
C LEU A 42 7.61 3.50 17.77
N ALA A 43 7.17 3.55 19.01
CA ALA A 43 7.30 2.41 19.91
C ALA A 43 6.39 1.23 19.49
N LYS A 44 5.28 1.50 18.80
CA LYS A 44 4.30 0.51 18.34
C LYS A 44 4.58 0.03 16.92
N GLU A 45 4.69 0.96 15.97
CA GLU A 45 4.93 0.69 14.56
C GLU A 45 5.90 1.74 14.00
N LYS A 46 7.07 1.28 13.56
CA LYS A 46 8.13 2.15 13.04
C LYS A 46 8.16 2.29 11.53
N VAL A 47 7.50 1.38 10.81
CA VAL A 47 7.71 1.24 9.36
C VAL A 47 6.37 1.25 8.65
N CYS A 48 6.25 2.09 7.63
CA CYS A 48 5.09 2.11 6.77
C CYS A 48 5.04 0.84 5.90
N ALA A 49 3.98 0.03 6.01
CA ALA A 49 3.88 -1.22 5.26
C ALA A 49 3.74 -1.04 3.73
N ILE A 50 3.46 0.19 3.26
CA ILE A 50 3.29 0.52 1.84
C ILE A 50 4.64 0.80 1.18
N CYS A 51 5.38 1.80 1.67
CA CYS A 51 6.69 2.18 1.12
C CYS A 51 7.87 1.43 1.77
N LYS A 52 7.64 0.76 2.90
CA LYS A 52 8.66 0.03 3.70
C LYS A 52 9.74 0.93 4.28
N GLU A 53 9.43 2.20 4.48
CA GLU A 53 10.30 3.21 5.08
C GLU A 53 9.92 3.46 6.54
N GLU A 54 10.88 3.89 7.34
CA GLU A 54 10.67 4.26 8.73
C GLU A 54 9.91 5.59 8.84
N PHE A 55 9.08 5.72 9.86
CA PHE A 55 8.42 6.96 10.22
C PHE A 55 9.37 7.89 10.98
N GLU A 56 9.23 9.19 10.79
CA GLU A 56 9.92 10.20 11.58
C GLU A 56 8.97 10.95 12.54
N VAL A 57 9.49 11.32 13.71
CA VAL A 57 8.73 12.11 14.70
C VAL A 57 8.40 13.48 14.10
N GLY A 58 7.13 13.86 14.17
CA GLY A 58 6.64 15.12 13.61
C GLY A 58 6.07 14.99 12.20
N GLU A 59 6.20 13.85 11.54
CA GLU A 59 5.55 13.61 10.24
C GLU A 59 4.03 13.42 10.35
N GLU A 60 3.34 13.63 9.22
CA GLU A 60 1.90 13.39 9.11
C GLU A 60 1.60 11.92 8.74
N GLY A 61 1.02 11.22 9.69
CA GLY A 61 0.46 9.88 9.51
C GLY A 61 -1.06 9.88 9.44
N LYS A 62 -1.61 8.77 8.93
CA LYS A 62 -3.04 8.45 8.99
C LYS A 62 -3.24 7.15 9.73
N GLU A 63 -4.03 7.21 10.80
CA GLU A 63 -4.40 6.06 11.62
C GLU A 63 -5.79 5.57 11.21
N LEU A 64 -5.86 4.35 10.68
CA LEU A 64 -7.13 3.71 10.34
C LEU A 64 -7.89 3.29 11.61
N LYS A 65 -9.20 3.01 11.48
CA LYS A 65 -10.02 2.48 12.60
C LYS A 65 -9.52 1.14 13.14
N CYS A 66 -8.66 0.44 12.39
CA CYS A 66 -7.98 -0.78 12.81
C CYS A 66 -6.62 -0.53 13.50
N LEU A 67 -6.31 0.73 13.85
CA LEU A 67 -5.13 1.20 14.59
C LEU A 67 -3.79 1.10 13.85
N HIS A 68 -3.79 0.73 12.57
CA HIS A 68 -2.57 0.76 11.76
C HIS A 68 -2.27 2.18 11.26
N LEU A 69 -0.97 2.51 11.24
CA LEU A 69 -0.44 3.81 10.85
C LEU A 69 0.23 3.74 9.47
N TYR A 70 -0.04 4.73 8.63
CA TYR A 70 0.59 4.89 7.31
C TYR A 70 0.97 6.34 7.09
N HIS A 71 1.95 6.62 6.23
CA HIS A 71 2.17 8.00 5.78
C HIS A 71 0.90 8.54 5.14
N SER A 72 0.56 9.81 5.43
CA SER A 72 -0.65 10.42 4.87
C SER A 72 -0.66 10.42 3.34
N SER A 73 0.50 10.35 2.69
CA SER A 73 0.68 10.23 1.22
C SER A 73 0.59 8.79 0.71
N CYS A 74 0.99 7.79 1.50
CA CYS A 74 1.00 6.40 1.06
C CYS A 74 -0.40 5.78 0.99
N ILE A 75 -1.34 6.22 1.83
CA ILE A 75 -2.70 5.67 1.89
C ILE A 75 -3.64 6.16 0.78
N VAL A 76 -3.17 6.97 -0.17
CA VAL A 76 -3.99 7.70 -1.16
C VAL A 76 -4.19 6.94 -2.48
N SER A 77 -3.91 5.63 -2.54
CA SER A 77 -4.12 4.81 -3.76
C SER A 77 -5.57 4.39 -3.98
#